data_AF-K0UEC5-F1
#
_entry.id   AF-K0UEC5-F1
#
_cell.length_a   1.000
_cell.length_b   1.000
_cell.length_c   1.000
_cell.angle_alpha   90.00
_cell.angle_beta   90.00
_cell.angle_gamma   90.00
#
_symmetry.space_group_name_H-M   'P 1'
#
loop_
_entity.id
_entity.type
_entity.pdbx_description
1 polymer ?
#
loop_
_entity_poly.entity_id
_entity_poly.type
_entity_poly.pdbx_seq_one_letter_code
_entity_poly.pdbx_strand_id
1 'polypeptide(L)'
;MTVDDNGVFDGDAELEVAGVRCPVRVRLAGHLNPIDGRFHWQGLAYGVPDEIQAGKSAQLFIGNRSAAIRLVEKIPSGQLMLSGVGEPPYELSAP
;
A
#
# COMPACT_ATOMS: atom_id res chain seq x y z
N MET A 1 -5.75 9.05 -11.49
CA MET A 1 -5.05 7.79 -11.19
C MET A 1 -4.08 7.55 -12.32
N THR A 2 -2.78 7.62 -12.07
CA THR A 2 -1.75 7.41 -13.09
C THR A 2 -0.71 6.50 -12.48
N VAL A 3 -0.55 5.32 -13.06
CA VAL A 3 0.65 4.50 -12.89
C VAL A 3 1.69 5.13 -13.81
N ASP A 4 2.83 5.59 -13.27
CA ASP A 4 3.91 6.08 -14.13
C ASP A 4 4.67 4.92 -14.79
N ASP A 5 5.39 5.18 -15.89
CA ASP A 5 6.17 4.22 -16.70
C ASP A 5 7.12 3.32 -15.88
N ASN A 6 7.38 3.64 -14.62
CA ASN A 6 8.18 2.81 -13.71
C ASN A 6 7.36 1.77 -12.92
N GLY A 7 6.07 1.59 -13.22
CA GLY A 7 5.21 0.65 -12.50
C GLY A 7 4.90 1.09 -11.06
N VAL A 8 4.96 2.40 -10.80
CA VAL A 8 4.62 2.98 -9.49
C VAL A 8 3.21 3.57 -9.57
N PHE A 9 2.35 3.10 -8.69
CA PHE A 9 1.01 3.62 -8.48
C PHE A 9 1.05 4.78 -7.48
N ASP A 10 0.47 5.92 -7.85
CA ASP A 10 0.21 7.04 -6.94
C ASP A 10 -1.28 7.41 -6.99
N GLY A 11 -1.94 7.36 -5.83
CA GLY A 11 -3.37 7.66 -5.76
C GLY A 11 -3.94 7.64 -4.34
N ASP A 12 -5.19 8.09 -4.24
CA ASP A 12 -5.95 8.03 -2.99
C ASP A 12 -6.38 6.59 -2.67
N ALA A 13 -6.37 6.27 -1.39
CA ALA A 13 -6.71 4.97 -0.84
C ALA A 13 -7.38 5.13 0.54
N GLU A 14 -8.00 4.07 1.02
CA GLU A 14 -8.47 3.99 2.40
C GLU A 14 -7.69 2.91 3.14
N LEU A 15 -7.11 3.27 4.27
CA LEU A 15 -6.39 2.36 5.15
C LEU A 15 -7.34 1.92 6.26
N GLU A 16 -7.65 0.63 6.32
CA GLU A 16 -8.42 0.03 7.41
C GLU A 16 -7.49 -0.64 8.42
N VAL A 17 -7.50 -0.16 9.65
CA VAL A 17 -6.72 -0.72 10.77
C VAL A 17 -7.65 -0.99 11.94
N ALA A 18 -7.72 -2.23 12.40
CA ALA A 18 -8.58 -2.63 13.52
C ALA A 18 -10.06 -2.21 13.36
N GLY A 19 -10.58 -2.20 12.13
CA GLY A 19 -11.95 -1.81 11.81
C GLY A 19 -12.19 -0.30 11.65
N VAL A 20 -11.15 0.53 11.76
CA VAL A 20 -11.22 1.98 11.48
C VAL A 20 -10.67 2.26 10.09
N ARG A 21 -11.46 2.90 9.23
CA ARG A 21 -11.05 3.34 7.89
C ARG A 21 -10.62 4.80 7.89
N CYS A 22 -9.43 5.05 7.36
CA CYS A 22 -8.84 6.38 7.27
C CYS A 22 -8.47 6.67 5.81
N PRO A 23 -8.91 7.80 5.23
CA PRO A 23 -8.47 8.20 3.90
C PRO A 23 -6.99 8.57 3.95
N VAL A 24 -6.21 8.01 3.04
CA VAL A 24 -4.77 8.23 2.92
C VAL A 24 -4.41 8.35 1.44
N ARG A 25 -3.28 8.97 1.14
CA ARG A 25 -2.69 8.86 -0.20
C ARG A 25 -1.60 7.80 -0.15
N VAL A 26 -1.50 6.96 -1.17
CA VAL A 26 -0.46 5.93 -1.24
C VAL A 26 0.36 6.06 -2.49
N ARG A 27 1.65 5.72 -2.35
CA ARG A 27 2.57 5.52 -3.46
C ARG A 27 3.15 4.12 -3.37
N LEU A 28 2.76 3.24 -4.28
CA LEU A 28 3.04 1.81 -4.25
C LEU A 28 3.82 1.39 -5.48
N ALA A 29 4.79 0.52 -5.31
CA ALA A 29 5.55 -0.10 -6.39
C ALA A 29 5.65 -1.60 -6.14
N GLY A 30 5.65 -2.41 -7.18
CA GLY A 30 5.73 -3.85 -7.04
C GLY A 30 6.57 -4.52 -8.09
N HIS A 31 7.07 -5.71 -7.76
CA HIS A 31 7.82 -6.56 -8.67
C HIS A 31 7.51 -8.03 -8.39
N LEU A 32 7.66 -8.87 -9.41
CA LEU A 32 7.58 -10.32 -9.24
C LEU A 32 8.85 -10.79 -8.52
N ASN A 33 8.69 -11.44 -7.38
CA ASN A 33 9.80 -12.02 -6.64
C ASN A 33 10.12 -13.41 -7.23
N PRO A 34 11.31 -13.61 -7.81
CA PRO A 34 11.66 -14.87 -8.48
C PRO A 34 11.85 -16.04 -7.51
N ILE A 35 12.00 -15.77 -6.20
CA ILE A 35 12.24 -16.79 -5.19
C ILE A 35 10.97 -17.57 -4.87
N ASP A 36 9.83 -16.87 -4.74
CA ASP A 36 8.55 -17.48 -4.38
C ASP A 36 7.50 -17.42 -5.50
N GLY A 37 7.82 -16.76 -6.62
CA GLY A 37 6.92 -16.60 -7.76
C GLY A 37 5.72 -15.69 -7.47
N ARG A 38 5.75 -14.91 -6.39
CA ARG A 38 4.65 -14.01 -5.99
C ARG A 38 4.98 -12.58 -6.34
N PHE A 39 3.95 -11.78 -6.60
CA PHE A 39 4.12 -10.35 -6.77
C PHE A 39 4.26 -9.69 -5.39
N HIS A 40 5.41 -9.10 -5.12
CA HIS A 40 5.67 -8.37 -3.88
C HIS A 40 5.58 -6.89 -4.19
N TRP A 41 4.79 -6.18 -3.41
CA TRP A 41 4.60 -4.75 -3.60
C TRP A 41 4.69 -4.04 -2.27
N GLN A 42 5.20 -2.83 -2.30
CA GLN A 42 5.46 -2.02 -1.12
C GLN A 42 5.38 -0.55 -1.46
N GLY A 43 5.23 0.27 -0.45
CA GLY A 43 5.15 1.70 -0.66
C GLY A 43 4.94 2.49 0.61
N LEU A 44 4.55 3.74 0.40
CA LEU A 44 4.35 4.71 1.46
C LEU A 44 2.90 5.17 1.46
N ALA A 45 2.30 5.24 2.65
CA ALA A 45 1.07 5.96 2.90
C ALA A 45 1.37 7.33 3.52
N TYR A 46 0.63 8.33 3.07
CA TYR A 46 0.73 9.73 3.43
C TYR A 46 -0.57 10.15 4.12
N GLY A 47 -0.46 11.01 5.14
CA GLY A 47 -1.61 11.47 5.92
C GLY A 47 -2.16 10.40 6.88
N VAL A 48 -1.34 9.42 7.26
CA VAL A 48 -1.76 8.37 8.18
C VAL A 48 -1.91 8.95 9.59
N PRO A 49 -3.03 8.69 10.28
CA PRO A 49 -3.23 9.17 11.65
C PRO A 49 -2.14 8.70 12.62
N ASP A 50 -1.86 9.52 13.63
CA ASP A 50 -0.72 9.26 14.50
C ASP A 50 -0.84 8.00 15.37
N GLU A 51 -2.09 7.64 15.65
CA GLU A 51 -2.54 6.43 16.34
C GLU A 51 -2.18 5.12 15.62
N ILE A 52 -1.95 5.16 14.29
CA ILE A 52 -1.59 3.97 13.54
C ILE A 52 -0.13 3.62 13.78
N GLN A 53 0.09 2.42 14.32
CA GLN A 53 1.42 1.90 14.63
C GLN A 53 1.91 0.90 13.58
N ALA A 54 3.21 0.92 13.32
CA ALA A 54 3.88 -0.10 12.54
C ALA A 54 3.87 -1.47 13.25
N GLY A 55 4.18 -2.53 12.51
CA GLY A 55 4.23 -3.92 12.97
C GLY A 55 2.89 -4.66 12.94
N LYS A 56 1.77 -3.97 12.67
CA LYS A 56 0.44 -4.57 12.57
C LYS A 56 0.06 -4.89 11.13
N SER A 57 -0.88 -5.81 10.96
CA SER A 57 -1.55 -6.02 9.68
C SER A 57 -2.72 -5.04 9.52
N ALA A 58 -2.96 -4.61 8.30
CA ALA A 58 -4.03 -3.70 7.93
C ALA A 58 -4.60 -4.12 6.57
N GLN A 59 -5.70 -3.50 6.16
CA GLN A 59 -6.30 -3.72 4.85
C GLN A 59 -6.31 -2.40 4.09
N LEU A 60 -5.75 -2.41 2.88
CA LEU A 60 -5.68 -1.24 2.02
C LEU A 60 -6.75 -1.35 0.93
N PHE A 61 -7.57 -0.33 0.80
CA PHE A 61 -8.62 -0.22 -0.19
C PHE A 61 -8.26 0.84 -1.22
N ILE A 62 -8.37 0.48 -2.49
CA ILE A 62 -8.15 1.39 -3.62
C ILE A 62 -9.37 1.23 -4.53
N GLY A 63 -10.26 2.22 -4.51
CA GLY A 63 -11.57 2.11 -5.15
C GLY A 63 -12.35 0.91 -4.61
N ASN A 64 -12.72 -0.02 -5.50
CA ASN A 64 -13.51 -1.22 -5.14
C ASN A 64 -12.64 -2.44 -4.80
N ARG A 65 -11.31 -2.32 -4.88
CA ARG A 65 -10.38 -3.42 -4.61
C ARG A 65 -9.76 -3.24 -3.23
N SER A 66 -9.44 -4.35 -2.59
CA SER A 66 -8.78 -4.35 -1.29
C SER A 66 -7.71 -5.41 -1.21
N ALA A 67 -6.61 -5.13 -0.51
CA ALA A 67 -5.56 -6.10 -0.26
C ALA A 67 -5.06 -6.03 1.18
N ALA A 68 -4.71 -7.18 1.71
CA ALA A 68 -4.06 -7.27 3.01
C ALA A 68 -2.63 -6.73 2.91
N ILE A 69 -2.27 -5.86 3.85
CA ILE A 69 -0.95 -5.25 3.93
C ILE A 69 -0.39 -5.40 5.33
N ARG A 70 0.93 -5.25 5.42
CA ARG A 70 1.66 -5.13 6.66
C ARG A 70 2.19 -3.73 6.81
N LEU A 71 1.97 -3.14 7.97
CA LEU A 71 2.56 -1.87 8.35
C LEU A 71 4.01 -2.16 8.76
N VAL A 72 4.96 -1.72 7.96
CA VAL A 72 6.38 -2.08 8.12
C VAL A 72 7.04 -1.14 9.11
N GLU A 73 7.00 0.16 8.84
CA GLU A 73 7.69 1.18 9.62
C GLU A 73 6.96 2.51 9.51
N LYS A 74 6.86 3.24 10.62
CA LYS A 74 6.39 4.62 10.61
C LYS A 74 7.58 5.55 10.55
N ILE A 75 7.69 6.28 9.45
CA ILE A 75 8.78 7.21 9.19
C ILE A 75 8.58 8.46 10.07
N PRO A 76 9.65 9.02 10.65
CA PRO A 76 9.57 10.24 11.47
C PRO A 76 8.95 11.46 10.76
N SER A 77 8.95 11.47 9.42
CA SER A 77 8.29 12.49 8.59
C SER A 77 6.76 12.41 8.63
N GLY A 78 6.18 11.37 9.25
CA GLY A 78 4.73 11.12 9.32
C GLY A 78 4.21 10.15 8.26
N GLN A 79 5.06 9.62 7.39
CA GLN A 79 4.69 8.60 6.41
C GLN A 79 4.69 7.21 7.04
N LEU A 80 3.85 6.30 6.54
CA LEU A 80 3.84 4.91 6.97
C LEU A 80 4.25 4.01 5.82
N MET A 81 5.35 3.29 5.99
CA MET A 81 5.76 2.25 5.06
C MET A 81 4.88 1.03 5.23
N LEU A 82 4.44 0.49 4.10
CA LEU A 82 3.58 -0.68 4.05
C LEU A 82 4.00 -1.62 2.92
N SER A 83 3.72 -2.90 3.11
CA SER A 83 4.01 -3.94 2.13
C SER A 83 2.85 -4.92 1.99
N GLY A 84 2.71 -5.50 0.81
CA GLY A 84 1.72 -6.50 0.48
C GLY A 84 2.31 -7.55 -0.44
N VAL A 85 1.67 -8.73 -0.48
CA VAL A 85 2.08 -9.86 -1.31
C VAL A 85 0.85 -10.34 -2.07
N GLY A 86 1.02 -10.66 -3.34
CA GLY A 86 -0.04 -11.09 -4.25
C GLY A 86 -0.53 -9.95 -5.14
N GLU A 87 -1.79 -10.03 -5.55
CA GLU A 87 -2.42 -9.05 -6.44
C GLU A 87 -2.57 -7.70 -5.71
N PRO A 88 -1.95 -6.61 -6.22
CA PRO A 88 -2.11 -5.30 -5.62
C PRO A 88 -3.55 -4.79 -5.80
N PRO A 89 -4.05 -3.93 -4.90
CA PRO A 89 -5.39 -3.37 -5.01
C PRO A 89 -5.50 -2.27 -6.08
N TYR A 90 -4.42 -1.92 -6.78
CA TYR A 90 -4.43 -0.98 -7.90
C TYR A 90 -4.31 -1.72 -9.23
N GLU A 91 -4.87 -1.12 -10.30
CA GLU A 91 -4.62 -1.62 -11.65
C GLU A 91 -3.15 -1.41 -11.98
N LEU A 92 -2.43 -2.53 -12.19
CA LEU A 92 -1.13 -2.52 -12.83
C LEU A 92 -1.39 -2.11 -14.27
N SER A 93 -1.16 -0.84 -14.61
CA SER A 93 -1.14 -0.44 -16.02
C SER A 93 -0.05 -1.29 -16.67
N ALA A 94 -0.47 -2.24 -17.51
CA ALA A 94 0.47 -2.99 -18.32
C ALA A 94 1.25 -2.00 -19.20
N PRO A 95 2.56 -2.22 -19.41
CA PRO A 95 3.35 -1.41 -20.34
C PRO A 95 2.78 -1.49 -21.77
#